data_AF-A0A532U2Z3-F1
#
_entry.id   AF-A0A532U2Z3-F1
#
_cell.length_a   1.000
_cell.length_b   1.000
_cell.length_c   1.000
_cell.angle_alpha   90.00
_cell.angle_beta   90.00
_cell.angle_gamma   90.00
#
_symmetry.space_group_name_H-M   'P 1'
#
loop_
_entity.id
_entity.type
_entity.pdbx_description
1 polymer ?
#
loop_
_entity_poly.entity_id
_entity_poly.type
_entity_poly.pdbx_seq_one_letter_code
_entity_poly.pdbx_strand_id
1 'polypeptide(L)'
;MTKALVEKEEIVKTIRSMLQSSFAVLDFLEVFHLLYPKDRERFGERYAQFGEKRRYTVTTYLSNRPDLNSRQPGSLLLPLTRYSGDGTKDYKRRTAEERKRFGSPWIAVFRKREEGKK
;
A
#
# COMPACT_ATOMS: atom_id res chain seq x y z
N MET A 1 -20.71 -3.68 -11.87
CA MET A 1 -19.80 -3.03 -10.89
C MET A 1 -18.52 -3.85 -10.79
N THR A 2 -17.36 -3.26 -11.06
CA THR A 2 -16.09 -3.98 -11.00
C THR A 2 -15.73 -4.27 -9.54
N LYS A 3 -15.86 -5.53 -9.10
CA LYS A 3 -15.48 -5.93 -7.74
C LYS A 3 -14.00 -5.58 -7.52
N ALA A 4 -13.69 -4.91 -6.40
CA ALA A 4 -12.30 -4.59 -6.06
C ALA A 4 -11.51 -5.91 -5.94
N LEU A 5 -10.30 -5.95 -6.48
CA LEU A 5 -9.43 -7.13 -6.41
C LEU A 5 -8.89 -7.41 -5.00
N VAL A 6 -8.93 -6.41 -4.13
CA VAL A 6 -8.59 -6.57 -2.72
C VAL A 6 -9.78 -6.05 -1.93
N GLU A 7 -10.32 -6.91 -1.08
CA GLU A 7 -11.40 -6.58 -0.17
C GLU A 7 -10.87 -5.80 1.04
N LYS A 8 -11.74 -4.99 1.66
CA LYS A 8 -11.36 -4.16 2.81
C LYS A 8 -10.79 -5.01 3.95
N GLU A 9 -11.37 -6.18 4.17
CA GLU A 9 -10.96 -7.12 5.21
C GLU A 9 -9.54 -7.62 5.01
N GLU A 10 -9.13 -7.89 3.76
CA GLU A 10 -7.77 -8.32 3.44
C GLU A 10 -6.74 -7.23 3.75
N ILE A 11 -7.08 -5.97 3.44
CA ILE A 11 -6.24 -4.80 3.76
C ILE A 11 -6.10 -4.68 5.27
N VAL A 12 -7.21 -4.74 6.01
CA VAL A 12 -7.22 -4.62 7.48
C VAL A 12 -6.42 -5.74 8.13
N LYS A 13 -6.60 -6.99 7.68
CA LYS A 13 -5.86 -8.15 8.19
C LYS A 13 -4.36 -8.05 7.89
N THR A 14 -3.99 -7.56 6.71
CA THR A 14 -2.60 -7.30 6.36
C THR A 14 -1.99 -6.26 7.30
N ILE A 15 -2.64 -5.11 7.46
CA ILE A 15 -2.19 -4.04 8.36
C ILE A 15 -2.03 -4.58 9.79
N ARG A 16 -3.00 -5.33 10.31
CA ARG A 16 -2.93 -5.93 11.66
C ARG A 16 -1.75 -6.89 11.83
N SER A 17 -1.42 -7.66 10.79
CA SER A 17 -0.32 -8.62 10.83
C SER A 17 1.06 -7.97 10.85
N MET A 18 1.18 -6.70 10.45
CA MET A 18 2.45 -5.96 10.52
C MET A 18 2.77 -5.62 11.98
N LEU A 19 3.92 -6.00 12.52
CA LEU A 19 4.26 -5.67 13.91
C LEU A 19 4.65 -4.20 14.11
N GLN A 20 5.09 -3.54 13.03
CA GLN A 20 5.58 -2.18 13.08
C GLN A 20 4.42 -1.17 13.18
N SER A 21 4.63 -0.11 13.97
CA SER A 21 3.70 1.02 14.10
C SER A 21 3.68 1.92 12.86
N SER A 22 4.69 1.81 12.00
CA SER A 22 4.73 2.45 10.69
C SER A 22 5.37 1.53 9.66
N PHE A 23 4.96 1.65 8.40
CA PHE A 23 5.43 0.80 7.32
C PHE A 23 5.31 1.50 5.97
N ALA A 24 6.19 1.18 5.02
CA ALA A 24 6.07 1.67 3.65
C ALA A 24 5.16 0.75 2.83
N VAL A 25 4.74 1.24 1.67
CA VAL A 25 3.95 0.42 0.72
C VAL A 25 4.62 -0.93 0.41
N LEU A 26 5.94 -0.96 0.26
CA LEU A 26 6.67 -2.19 -0.08
C LEU A 26 6.55 -3.24 1.02
N ASP A 27 6.63 -2.82 2.29
CA ASP A 27 6.44 -3.70 3.44
C ASP A 27 5.02 -4.27 3.45
N PHE A 28 4.01 -3.44 3.14
CA PHE A 28 2.63 -3.89 3.00
C PHE A 28 2.48 -4.93 1.88
N LEU A 29 3.11 -4.69 0.72
CA LEU A 29 3.07 -5.62 -0.41
C LEU A 29 3.69 -6.97 -0.07
N GLU A 30 4.81 -6.96 0.64
CA GLU A 30 5.49 -8.19 1.05
C GLU A 30 4.59 -9.02 1.97
N VAL A 31 4.04 -8.42 3.03
CA VAL A 31 3.13 -9.10 3.96
C VAL A 31 1.84 -9.55 3.24
N PHE A 32 1.30 -8.72 2.34
CA PHE A 32 0.13 -9.08 1.55
C PHE A 32 0.38 -10.33 0.70
N HIS A 33 1.53 -10.39 0.01
CA HIS A 33 1.89 -11.54 -0.82
C HIS A 33 2.15 -12.82 -0.01
N LEU A 34 2.60 -12.69 1.24
CA LEU A 34 2.76 -13.83 2.16
C LEU A 34 1.40 -14.37 2.64
N LEU A 35 0.43 -13.48 2.90
CA LEU A 35 -0.90 -13.87 3.39
C LEU A 35 -1.84 -14.36 2.28
N TYR A 36 -1.70 -13.81 1.06
CA TYR A 36 -2.59 -14.07 -0.07
C TYR A 36 -1.81 -14.49 -1.33
N PRO A 37 -1.14 -15.66 -1.30
CA PRO A 37 -0.34 -16.13 -2.43
C PRO A 37 -1.19 -16.40 -3.68
N LYS A 38 -2.44 -16.85 -3.52
CA LYS A 38 -3.37 -17.09 -4.64
C LYS A 38 -3.77 -15.79 -5.35
N ASP A 39 -3.94 -14.71 -4.59
CA ASP A 39 -4.27 -13.41 -5.17
C ASP A 39 -3.08 -12.82 -5.95
N ARG A 40 -1.84 -13.17 -5.59
CA ARG A 40 -0.64 -12.80 -6.37
C ARG A 40 -0.72 -13.27 -7.81
N GLU A 41 -1.16 -14.51 -8.05
CA GLU A 41 -1.34 -15.05 -9.41
C GLU A 41 -2.43 -14.27 -10.16
N ARG A 42 -3.55 -14.01 -9.49
CA ARG A 42 -4.68 -13.25 -10.00
C ARG A 42 -4.33 -11.80 -10.37
N PHE A 43 -3.43 -11.18 -9.60
CA PHE A 43 -2.85 -9.87 -9.93
C PHE A 43 -1.91 -9.95 -11.13
N GLY A 44 -1.11 -11.00 -11.22
CA GLY A 44 -0.25 -11.29 -12.37
C GLY A 44 -1.05 -11.33 -13.67
N GLU A 45 -2.12 -12.13 -13.72
CA GLU A 45 -2.96 -12.27 -14.91
C GLU A 45 -3.65 -10.96 -15.30
N ARG A 46 -4.26 -10.26 -14.33
CA ARG A 46 -5.05 -9.06 -14.60
C ARG A 46 -4.21 -7.84 -14.95
N TYR A 47 -3.00 -7.71 -14.41
CA TYR A 47 -2.15 -6.53 -14.64
C TYR A 47 -0.99 -6.78 -15.62
N ALA A 48 -0.64 -8.03 -15.95
CA ALA A 48 0.21 -8.31 -17.12
C ALA A 48 -0.44 -7.75 -18.40
N GLN A 49 -1.78 -7.79 -18.49
CA GLN A 49 -2.54 -7.20 -19.60
C GLN A 49 -2.49 -5.66 -19.68
N PHE A 50 -2.10 -4.95 -18.60
CA PHE A 50 -2.03 -3.48 -18.60
C PHE A 50 -0.66 -2.93 -19.03
N GLY A 51 0.29 -3.81 -19.38
CA GLY A 51 1.69 -3.47 -19.67
C GLY A 51 1.93 -2.60 -20.90
N GLU A 52 0.96 -2.39 -21.79
CA GLU A 52 1.26 -1.82 -23.11
C GLU A 52 1.10 -0.30 -23.25
N LYS A 53 0.18 0.36 -22.50
CA LYS A 53 -0.06 1.82 -22.70
C LYS A 53 -0.38 2.67 -21.47
N ARG A 54 -0.66 2.11 -20.28
CA ARG A 54 -0.92 2.89 -19.05
C ARG A 54 -0.29 2.21 -17.84
N ARG A 55 0.77 2.83 -17.28
CA ARG A 55 1.59 2.39 -16.13
C ARG A 55 0.83 2.32 -14.78
N TYR A 56 -0.40 1.80 -14.75
CA TYR A 56 -1.08 1.48 -13.49
C TYR A 56 -0.72 0.06 -13.09
N THR A 57 0.49 -0.12 -12.55
CA THR A 57 1.02 -1.42 -12.12
C THR A 57 0.25 -1.96 -10.92
N VAL A 58 0.28 -3.29 -10.70
CA VAL A 58 -0.22 -3.95 -9.46
C VAL A 58 0.24 -3.19 -8.24
N THR A 59 1.52 -2.81 -8.25
CA THR A 59 2.19 -2.02 -7.24
C THR A 59 1.45 -0.71 -6.98
N THR A 60 1.19 0.11 -7.99
CA THR A 60 0.44 1.38 -7.84
C THR A 60 -0.97 1.16 -7.31
N TYR A 61 -1.68 0.15 -7.81
CA TYR A 61 -3.02 -0.18 -7.34
C TYR A 61 -3.04 -0.56 -5.86
N LEU A 62 -2.18 -1.49 -5.46
CA LEU A 62 -2.04 -1.92 -4.07
C LEU A 62 -1.51 -0.80 -3.16
N SER A 63 -0.63 0.07 -3.68
CA SER A 63 -0.14 1.27 -2.96
C SER A 63 -1.27 2.19 -2.51
N ASN A 64 -2.31 2.29 -3.35
CA ASN A 64 -3.44 3.18 -3.09
C ASN A 64 -4.46 2.55 -2.14
N ARG A 65 -4.39 1.24 -1.88
CA ARG A 65 -5.34 0.54 -1.02
C ARG A 65 -5.22 0.95 0.46
N PRO A 66 -4.02 1.02 1.07
CA PRO A 66 -3.86 1.55 2.42
C PRO A 66 -4.22 3.06 2.51
N ASP A 67 -3.90 3.87 1.50
CA ASP A 67 -4.30 5.30 1.49
C ASP A 67 -5.83 5.46 1.50
N LEU A 68 -6.53 4.75 0.61
CA LEU A 68 -7.98 4.77 0.58
C LEU A 68 -8.58 4.24 1.89
N ASN A 69 -7.97 3.23 2.50
CA ASN A 69 -8.41 2.73 3.81
C ASN A 69 -8.20 3.77 4.91
N SER A 70 -7.08 4.49 4.92
CA SER A 70 -6.71 5.50 5.94
C SER A 70 -7.70 6.65 6.08
N ARG A 71 -8.43 6.96 5.00
CA ARG A 71 -9.43 8.04 4.95
C ARG A 71 -10.82 7.61 5.42
N GLN A 72 -11.04 6.33 5.68
CA GLN A 72 -12.34 5.84 6.14
C GLN A 72 -12.52 6.05 7.65
N PRO A 73 -13.75 6.30 8.11
CA PRO A 73 -14.05 6.31 9.54
C PRO A 73 -13.70 4.95 10.16
N GLY A 74 -13.06 4.97 11.33
CA GLY A 74 -12.59 3.77 12.01
C GLY A 74 -11.38 3.08 11.36
N SER A 75 -10.64 3.76 10.47
CA SER A 75 -9.41 3.21 9.91
C SER A 75 -8.35 2.96 10.98
N LEU A 76 -7.59 1.88 10.79
CA LEU A 76 -6.39 1.56 11.59
C LEU A 76 -5.20 2.46 11.25
N LEU A 77 -5.28 3.25 10.17
CA LEU A 77 -4.18 4.10 9.72
C LEU A 77 -4.51 5.58 9.95
N LEU A 78 -3.46 6.37 10.13
CA LEU A 78 -3.55 7.82 9.99
C LEU A 78 -3.61 8.17 8.50
N PRO A 79 -4.49 9.11 8.09
CA PRO A 79 -4.53 9.58 6.72
C PRO A 79 -3.20 10.23 6.35
N LEU A 80 -2.67 9.91 5.18
CA LEU A 80 -1.48 10.57 4.65
C LEU A 80 -1.75 12.07 4.53
N THR A 81 -0.87 12.90 5.09
CA THR A 81 -0.92 14.33 4.82
C THR A 81 -0.42 14.56 3.39
N ARG A 82 -1.16 15.37 2.61
CA ARG A 82 -0.78 15.62 1.22
C ARG A 82 0.61 16.25 1.14
N TYR A 83 1.27 15.99 0.02
CA TYR A 83 2.51 16.66 -0.35
C TYR A 83 2.24 18.16 -0.52
N SER A 84 2.45 18.97 0.52
CA SER A 84 2.34 20.43 0.46
C SER A 84 3.40 21.07 1.35
N GLY A 85 4.09 22.08 0.80
CA GLY A 85 5.14 22.86 1.47
C GLY A 85 6.46 22.12 1.64
N ASP A 86 6.52 21.24 2.66
CA ASP A 86 7.74 20.51 3.06
C ASP A 86 7.71 19.00 2.70
N GLY A 87 6.58 18.52 2.18
CA GLY A 87 6.42 17.33 1.31
C GLY A 87 6.86 15.94 1.81
N THR A 88 7.55 15.80 2.94
CA THR A 88 8.34 14.59 3.26
C THR A 88 7.89 13.85 4.50
N LYS A 89 6.95 14.38 5.29
CA LYS A 89 6.62 13.82 6.61
C LYS A 89 6.08 12.37 6.56
N ASP A 90 5.30 12.06 5.53
CA ASP A 90 4.71 10.73 5.31
C ASP A 90 5.30 10.03 4.07
N TYR A 91 6.45 10.49 3.58
CA TYR A 91 7.12 9.93 2.41
C TYR A 91 8.61 9.77 2.67
N LYS A 92 9.14 8.55 2.57
CA LYS A 92 10.59 8.31 2.64
C LYS A 92 11.20 8.31 1.24
N ARG A 93 12.45 8.79 1.14
CA ARG A 93 13.23 8.66 -0.09
C ARG A 93 13.64 7.20 -0.24
N ARG A 94 13.42 6.64 -1.43
CA ARG A 94 13.77 5.24 -1.73
C ARG A 94 15.27 5.08 -2.00
N THR A 95 15.80 3.95 -1.54
CA THR A 95 17.14 3.44 -1.88
C THR A 95 17.23 3.13 -3.38
N ALA A 96 18.46 2.99 -3.90
CA ALA A 96 18.66 2.64 -5.31
C ALA A 96 17.98 1.32 -5.70
N GLU A 97 17.89 0.36 -4.77
CA GLU A 97 17.26 -0.95 -4.99
C GLU A 97 15.73 -0.86 -5.05
N GLU A 98 15.10 -0.13 -4.12
CA GLU A 98 13.65 0.11 -4.14
C GLU A 98 13.22 0.96 -5.36
N ARG A 99 14.11 1.80 -5.89
CA ARG A 99 13.87 2.54 -7.14
C ARG A 99 13.80 1.61 -8.35
N LYS A 100 14.67 0.60 -8.45
CA LYS A 100 14.60 -0.39 -9.53
C LYS A 100 13.27 -1.15 -9.52
N ARG A 101 12.70 -1.42 -8.33
CA ARG A 101 11.45 -2.18 -8.18
C ARG A 101 10.17 -1.36 -8.40
N PHE A 102 10.16 -0.07 -8.05
CA PHE A 102 8.93 0.72 -7.96
C PHE A 102 8.98 2.02 -8.80
N GLY A 103 10.14 2.40 -9.35
CA GLY A 103 10.27 3.40 -10.42
C GLY A 103 10.26 4.87 -9.99
N SER A 104 9.56 5.25 -8.93
CA SER A 104 9.60 6.64 -8.39
C SER A 104 10.74 6.84 -7.33
N PRO A 105 11.13 8.08 -6.97
CA PRO A 105 12.14 8.33 -5.92
C PRO A 105 11.58 8.35 -4.49
N TRP A 106 10.25 8.44 -4.33
CA TRP A 106 9.57 8.56 -3.03
C TRP A 106 8.58 7.42 -2.82
N ILE A 107 8.34 7.04 -1.57
CA ILE A 107 7.34 6.03 -1.20
C ILE A 107 6.57 6.49 0.04
N ALA A 108 5.25 6.29 0.00
CA ALA A 108 4.39 6.59 1.13
C ALA A 108 4.71 5.67 2.32
N VAL A 109 4.76 6.28 3.50
CA VAL A 109 4.92 5.63 4.80
C VAL A 109 3.61 5.79 5.56
N PHE A 110 2.93 4.69 5.78
CA PHE A 110 1.70 4.64 6.55
C PHE A 110 2.04 4.47 8.03
N ARG A 111 1.26 5.13 8.88
CA ARG A 111 1.37 5.02 10.33
C ARG A 111 0.07 4.43 10.84
N LYS A 112 0.18 3.44 11.72
CA LYS A 112 -0.95 2.92 12.45
C LYS A 112 -1.41 3.96 13.46
N ARG A 113 -2.72 4.05 13.66
CA ARG A 113 -3.25 4.66 14.86
C ARG A 113 -2.84 3.76 16.02
N GLU A 114 -2.38 4.37 17.11
CA GLU A 114 -2.25 3.62 18.35
C GLU A 114 -3.64 3.09 18.69
N GLU A 115 -3.80 1.77 18.65
CA GLU A 115 -5.00 1.14 19.18
C GLU A 115 -4.93 1.41 20.68
N GLY A 116 -5.77 2.35 21.13
CA GLY A 116 -5.63 2.99 22.44
C GLY A 116 -5.32 1.95 23.50
N LYS A 117 -4.19 2.12 24.19
CA LYS A 117 -4.05 1.61 25.56
C LYS A 117 -5.24 2.17 26.32
N LYS A 118 -6.25 1.33 26.52
CA LYS A 118 -7.36 1.60 27.42
C LYS A 118 -6.86 1.43 28.85
#